data_AF-A0A966IQY4-F1
#
_entry.id   AF-A0A966IQY4-F1
#
_cell.length_a   1.000
_cell.length_b   1.000
_cell.length_c   1.000
_cell.angle_alpha   90.00
_cell.angle_beta   90.00
_cell.angle_gamma   90.00
#
_symmetry.space_group_name_H-M   'P 1'
#
loop_
_entity.id
_entity.type
_entity.pdbx_description
1 polymer ?
#
loop_
_entity_poly.entity_id
_entity_poly.type
_entity_poly.pdbx_seq_one_letter_code
_entity_poly.pdbx_strand_id
1 'polypeptide(L)'
;LEDLISAVRHESRSFAATLYLLVLALLISSSLIYVAEQDVQPEHFGSIPQAMWWTVVTLTTVGYGDIVPHTVAGKFIATLTALMGVCVVALLTGIVATGFTNQVAMRRHRLEAEISSALSDGVITSDERQKIDDLRQRLNISEEDALAIISYLERRSDKK
;
A
#
# COMPACT_ATOMS: atom_id res chain seq x y z
N LEU A 1 -8.44 12.58 5.87
CA LEU A 1 -8.91 11.26 6.39
C LEU A 1 -9.87 10.58 5.42
N GLU A 2 -10.83 11.31 4.82
CA GLU A 2 -11.76 10.77 3.82
C GLU A 2 -11.04 10.18 2.59
N ASP A 3 -10.00 10.85 2.07
CA ASP A 3 -9.19 10.33 0.95
C ASP A 3 -8.47 9.03 1.28
N LEU A 4 -8.07 8.84 2.55
CA LEU A 4 -7.35 7.67 3.04
C LEU A 4 -8.30 6.48 3.20
N ILE A 5 -9.51 6.73 3.72
CA ILE A 5 -10.58 5.73 3.84
C ILE A 5 -11.10 5.33 2.45
N SER A 6 -11.22 6.28 1.52
CA SER A 6 -11.61 6.03 0.12
C SER A 6 -10.56 5.20 -0.62
N ALA A 7 -9.27 5.53 -0.45
CA ALA A 7 -8.15 4.75 -0.99
C ALA A 7 -8.18 3.29 -0.52
N VAL A 8 -8.35 3.08 0.79
CA VAL A 8 -8.48 1.74 1.39
C VAL A 8 -9.70 1.01 0.85
N ARG A 9 -10.83 1.70 0.59
CA ARG A 9 -12.04 1.07 0.06
C ARG A 9 -11.87 0.63 -1.40
N HIS A 10 -11.12 1.38 -2.20
CA HIS A 10 -10.84 1.05 -3.61
C HIS A 10 -9.85 -0.11 -3.76
N GLU A 11 -8.86 -0.22 -2.86
CA GLU A 11 -7.88 -1.31 -2.77
C GLU A 11 -8.24 -2.36 -1.69
N SER A 12 -9.49 -2.37 -1.22
CA SER A 12 -9.92 -3.12 -0.02
C SER A 12 -9.69 -4.62 -0.14
N ARG A 13 -9.76 -5.16 -1.37
CA ARG A 13 -9.46 -6.57 -1.63
C ARG A 13 -7.98 -6.89 -1.39
N SER A 14 -7.07 -6.07 -1.92
CA SER A 14 -5.62 -6.23 -1.76
C SER A 14 -5.21 -6.08 -0.29
N PHE A 15 -5.78 -5.09 0.40
CA PHE A 15 -5.53 -4.86 1.82
C PHE A 15 -6.08 -5.99 2.69
N ALA A 16 -7.31 -6.45 2.44
CA ALA A 16 -7.91 -7.57 3.16
C ALA A 16 -7.14 -8.88 2.94
N ALA A 17 -6.67 -9.14 1.71
CA ALA A 17 -5.83 -10.31 1.42
C ALA A 17 -4.51 -10.27 2.20
N THR A 18 -3.88 -9.10 2.28
CA THR A 18 -2.61 -8.94 3.03
C THR A 18 -2.82 -9.10 4.53
N LEU A 19 -3.91 -8.54 5.08
CA LEU A 19 -4.29 -8.75 6.48
C LEU A 19 -4.60 -10.22 6.77
N TYR A 20 -5.27 -10.91 5.85
CA TYR A 20 -5.53 -12.35 5.96
C TYR A 20 -4.23 -13.16 5.98
N LEU A 21 -3.27 -12.85 5.09
CA LEU A 21 -1.96 -13.48 5.09
C LEU A 21 -1.17 -13.20 6.37
N LEU A 22 -1.25 -11.98 6.92
CA LEU A 22 -0.65 -11.63 8.21
C LEU A 22 -1.21 -12.52 9.32
N VAL A 23 -2.53 -12.66 9.43
CA VAL A 23 -3.18 -13.51 10.45
C VAL A 23 -2.75 -14.96 10.29
N LEU A 24 -2.72 -15.47 9.06
CA LEU A 24 -2.27 -16.84 8.77
C LEU A 24 -0.81 -17.05 9.19
N ALA A 25 0.08 -16.12 8.83
CA ALA A 25 1.49 -16.12 9.22
C ALA A 25 1.66 -16.12 10.74
N LEU A 26 0.81 -15.35 11.44
CA LEU A 26 0.77 -15.29 12.90
C LEU A 26 0.42 -16.63 13.52
N LEU A 27 -0.66 -17.26 13.05
CA LEU A 27 -1.11 -18.55 13.58
C LEU A 27 -0.09 -19.67 13.30
N ILE A 28 0.47 -19.70 12.09
CA ILE A 28 1.50 -20.69 11.72
C ILE A 28 2.75 -20.50 12.57
N SER A 29 3.29 -19.28 12.65
CA SER A 29 4.51 -19.01 13.41
C SER A 29 4.32 -19.28 14.91
N SER A 30 3.17 -18.90 15.48
CA SER A 30 2.83 -19.17 16.88
C SER A 30 2.73 -20.67 17.17
N SER A 31 2.16 -21.44 16.23
CA SER A 31 2.03 -22.90 16.39
C SER A 31 3.39 -23.58 16.27
N LEU A 32 4.23 -23.16 15.32
CA LEU A 32 5.57 -23.72 15.12
C LEU A 32 6.47 -23.43 16.33
N ILE A 33 6.47 -22.19 16.84
CA ILE A 33 7.32 -21.83 17.96
C ILE A 33 6.86 -22.46 19.26
N TYR A 34 5.54 -22.61 19.46
CA TYR A 34 4.97 -23.39 20.55
C TYR A 34 5.54 -24.82 20.56
N VAL A 35 5.47 -25.53 19.43
CA VAL A 35 5.99 -26.91 19.34
C VAL A 35 7.49 -26.97 19.61
N ALA A 36 8.25 -25.96 19.17
CA ALA A 36 9.70 -25.94 19.31
C ALA A 36 10.19 -25.56 20.72
N GLU A 37 9.46 -24.73 21.46
CA GLU A 37 9.93 -24.12 22.71
C GLU A 37 9.12 -24.51 23.95
N GLN A 38 7.94 -25.15 23.82
CA GLN A 38 7.06 -25.46 24.97
C GLN A 38 7.77 -26.23 26.10
N ASP A 39 8.68 -27.15 25.77
CA ASP A 39 9.36 -27.99 26.77
C ASP A 39 10.46 -27.23 27.50
N VAL A 40 11.03 -26.19 26.88
CA VAL A 40 12.16 -25.41 27.39
C VAL A 40 11.69 -24.13 28.09
N GLN A 41 10.61 -23.53 27.60
CA GLN A 41 10.08 -22.25 28.05
C GLN A 41 8.54 -22.31 28.18
N PRO A 42 7.98 -23.18 29.05
CA PRO A 42 6.53 -23.34 29.20
C PRO A 42 5.82 -22.08 29.72
N GLU A 43 6.54 -21.18 30.41
CA GLU A 43 5.97 -19.91 30.91
C GLU A 43 5.61 -18.93 29.78
N HIS A 44 6.34 -18.99 28.66
CA HIS A 44 6.18 -18.08 27.51
C HIS A 44 5.57 -18.76 26.28
N PHE A 45 5.87 -20.04 26.09
CA PHE A 45 5.42 -20.86 24.96
C PHE A 45 4.58 -22.05 25.43
N GLY A 46 3.88 -21.95 26.56
CA GLY A 46 3.04 -23.03 27.10
C GLY A 46 1.69 -23.21 26.39
N SER A 47 1.31 -22.27 25.52
CA SER A 47 0.12 -22.40 24.66
C SER A 47 0.27 -21.54 23.41
N ILE A 48 -0.47 -21.86 22.34
CA ILE A 48 -0.46 -21.07 21.11
C ILE A 48 -0.82 -19.59 21.37
N PRO A 49 -1.86 -19.24 22.16
CA PRO A 49 -2.16 -17.84 22.44
C PRO A 49 -1.04 -17.10 23.19
N GLN A 50 -0.29 -17.76 24.07
CA GLN A 50 0.89 -17.15 24.71
C GLN A 50 2.01 -16.90 23.70
N ALA A 51 2.28 -17.89 22.83
CA ALA A 51 3.24 -17.76 21.73
C ALA A 51 2.88 -16.68 20.70
N MET A 52 1.59 -16.32 20.59
CA MET A 52 1.14 -15.23 19.71
C MET A 52 1.72 -13.89 20.11
N TRP A 53 1.96 -13.60 21.40
CA TRP A 53 2.57 -12.32 21.81
C TRP A 53 3.95 -12.15 21.18
N TRP A 54 4.84 -13.13 21.37
CA TRP A 54 6.17 -13.12 20.77
C TRP A 54 6.10 -13.05 19.24
N THR A 55 5.15 -13.79 18.65
CA THR A 55 4.97 -13.81 17.20
C THR A 55 4.50 -12.45 16.67
N VAL A 56 3.55 -11.78 17.32
CA VAL A 56 3.11 -10.42 16.94
C VAL A 56 4.31 -9.48 16.95
N VAL A 57 5.06 -9.45 18.05
CA VAL A 57 6.21 -8.55 18.26
C VAL A 57 7.32 -8.80 17.24
N THR A 58 7.59 -10.07 16.92
CA THR A 58 8.62 -10.47 15.95
C THR A 58 8.18 -10.22 14.51
N LEU A 59 6.96 -10.64 14.16
CA LEU A 59 6.40 -10.50 12.80
C LEU A 59 6.16 -9.04 12.42
N THR A 60 5.85 -8.18 13.39
CA THR A 60 5.73 -6.73 13.18
C THR A 60 7.07 -5.99 13.26
N THR A 61 8.18 -6.71 13.39
CA THR A 61 9.55 -6.18 13.47
C THR A 61 9.82 -5.27 14.68
N VAL A 62 8.96 -5.31 15.70
CA VAL A 62 9.13 -4.54 16.95
C VAL A 62 10.26 -5.13 17.79
N GLY A 63 10.24 -6.45 18.01
CA GLY A 63 11.34 -7.19 18.63
C GLY A 63 11.80 -6.66 19.99
N TYR A 64 10.91 -6.57 20.99
CA TYR A 64 11.25 -6.10 22.33
C TYR A 64 12.40 -6.87 23.00
N GLY A 65 12.57 -8.15 22.64
CA GLY A 65 13.62 -9.01 23.20
C GLY A 65 13.32 -9.50 24.62
N ASP A 66 12.09 -9.31 25.09
CA ASP A 66 11.55 -9.82 26.35
C ASP A 66 11.46 -11.36 26.36
N ILE A 67 11.15 -11.95 25.21
CA ILE A 67 11.05 -13.40 25.00
C ILE A 67 11.85 -13.75 23.75
N VAL A 68 12.71 -14.77 23.83
CA VAL A 68 13.51 -15.24 22.69
C VAL A 68 13.59 -16.78 22.66
N PRO A 69 13.52 -17.42 21.48
CA PRO A 69 13.69 -18.87 21.39
C PRO A 69 15.10 -19.34 21.75
N HIS A 70 15.20 -20.40 22.53
CA HIS A 70 16.47 -20.93 23.02
C HIS A 70 16.94 -22.14 22.20
N THR A 71 16.01 -22.93 21.66
CA THR A 71 16.31 -24.13 20.88
C THR A 71 16.86 -23.79 19.49
N VAL A 72 17.62 -24.72 18.91
CA VAL A 72 18.13 -24.57 17.54
C VAL A 72 16.97 -24.46 16.54
N ALA A 73 15.93 -25.28 16.71
CA ALA A 73 14.73 -25.25 15.89
C ALA A 73 13.97 -23.91 16.06
N GLY A 74 13.80 -23.44 17.29
CA GLY A 74 13.13 -22.18 17.59
C GLY A 74 13.86 -20.97 16.99
N LYS A 75 15.19 -20.94 17.01
CA LYS A 75 15.99 -19.89 16.36
C LYS A 75 15.83 -19.90 14.84
N PHE A 76 15.75 -21.07 14.22
CA PHE A 76 15.47 -21.19 12.79
C PHE A 76 14.07 -20.67 12.45
N ILE A 77 13.06 -21.07 13.23
CA ILE A 77 11.68 -20.56 13.09
C ILE A 77 11.64 -19.04 13.26
N ALA A 78 12.30 -18.49 14.28
CA ALA A 78 12.39 -17.05 14.51
C ALA A 78 12.97 -16.29 13.32
N THR A 79 14.00 -16.84 12.69
CA THR A 79 14.60 -16.25 11.50
C THR A 79 13.60 -16.20 10.35
N LEU A 80 12.86 -17.30 10.12
CA LEU A 80 11.81 -17.34 9.09
C LEU A 80 10.67 -16.37 9.40
N THR A 81 10.19 -16.34 10.66
CA THR A 81 9.13 -15.43 11.10
C THR A 81 9.53 -13.96 10.92
N ALA A 82 10.78 -13.60 11.24
CA ALA A 82 11.30 -12.24 11.01
C ALA A 82 11.32 -11.87 9.51
N LEU A 83 11.79 -12.78 8.65
CA LEU A 83 11.77 -12.57 7.19
C LEU A 83 10.35 -12.41 6.64
N MET A 84 9.41 -13.24 7.11
CA MET A 84 7.99 -13.12 6.75
C MET A 84 7.42 -11.76 7.16
N GLY A 85 7.79 -11.25 8.34
CA GLY A 85 7.39 -9.92 8.81
C GLY A 85 7.78 -8.80 7.84
N VAL A 86 9.05 -8.81 7.39
CA VAL A 86 9.55 -7.85 6.39
C VAL A 86 8.75 -7.95 5.09
N CYS A 87 8.46 -9.16 4.61
CA CYS A 87 7.65 -9.37 3.41
C CYS A 87 6.24 -8.78 3.54
N VAL A 88 5.58 -8.95 4.69
CA VAL A 88 4.23 -8.41 4.91
C VAL A 88 4.25 -6.88 4.96
N VAL A 89 5.24 -6.28 5.63
CA VAL A 89 5.40 -4.81 5.64
C VAL A 89 5.61 -4.29 4.21
N ALA A 90 6.46 -4.95 3.42
CA ALA A 90 6.70 -4.58 2.03
C ALA A 90 5.42 -4.65 1.18
N LEU A 91 4.58 -5.68 1.38
CA LEU A 91 3.28 -5.79 0.69
C LEU A 91 2.33 -4.65 1.06
N LEU A 92 2.21 -4.32 2.35
CA LEU A 92 1.37 -3.21 2.81
C LEU A 92 1.83 -1.88 2.21
N THR A 93 3.13 -1.60 2.24
CA THR A 93 3.71 -0.40 1.62
C THR A 93 3.45 -0.38 0.11
N GLY A 94 3.62 -1.51 -0.58
CA GLY A 94 3.37 -1.63 -2.02
C GLY A 94 1.92 -1.35 -2.42
N ILE A 95 0.95 -1.83 -1.63
CA ILE A 95 -0.48 -1.57 -1.87
C ILE A 95 -0.79 -0.08 -1.71
N VAL A 96 -0.28 0.55 -0.64
CA VAL A 96 -0.49 1.99 -0.42
C VAL A 96 0.14 2.82 -1.54
N ALA A 97 1.37 2.49 -1.96
CA ALA A 97 2.05 3.17 -3.05
C ALA A 97 1.30 3.02 -4.38
N THR A 98 0.77 1.83 -4.67
CA THR A 98 -0.03 1.56 -5.87
C THR A 98 -1.33 2.36 -5.84
N GLY A 99 -2.03 2.38 -4.70
CA GLY A 99 -3.25 3.17 -4.52
C GLY A 99 -3.01 4.68 -4.73
N PHE A 100 -1.91 5.22 -4.21
CA PHE A 100 -1.54 6.62 -4.44
C PHE A 100 -1.23 6.90 -5.91
N THR A 101 -0.42 6.04 -6.54
CA THR A 101 -0.05 6.16 -7.96
C THR A 101 -1.29 6.12 -8.86
N ASN A 102 -2.20 5.19 -8.59
CA ASN A 102 -3.47 5.06 -9.30
C ASN A 102 -4.33 6.32 -9.13
N GLN A 103 -4.43 6.89 -7.92
CA GLN A 103 -5.16 8.14 -7.72
C GLN A 103 -4.56 9.31 -8.51
N VAL A 104 -3.23 9.47 -8.50
CA VAL A 104 -2.56 10.53 -9.27
C VAL A 104 -2.81 10.35 -10.77
N ALA A 105 -2.70 9.12 -11.28
CA ALA A 105 -2.97 8.80 -12.68
C ALA A 105 -4.43 9.13 -13.07
N MET A 106 -5.40 8.78 -12.22
CA MET A 106 -6.82 9.09 -12.46
C MET A 106 -7.10 10.60 -12.50
N ARG A 107 -6.45 11.40 -11.63
CA ARG A 107 -6.56 12.86 -11.68
C ARG A 107 -6.00 13.42 -12.99
N ARG A 108 -4.84 12.93 -13.44
CA ARG A 108 -4.25 13.32 -14.73
C ARG A 108 -5.14 12.96 -15.91
N HIS A 109 -5.66 11.74 -15.97
CA HIS A 109 -6.58 11.33 -17.04
C HIS A 109 -7.86 12.16 -17.11
N ARG A 110 -8.39 12.59 -15.98
CA ARG A 110 -9.58 13.46 -15.94
C ARG A 110 -9.30 14.83 -16.55
N LEU A 111 -8.13 15.40 -16.24
CA LEU A 111 -7.70 16.68 -16.82
C LEU A 111 -7.38 16.53 -18.31
N GLU A 112 -6.68 15.46 -18.71
CA GLU A 112 -6.40 15.14 -20.12
C GLU A 112 -7.68 15.01 -20.95
N ALA A 113 -8.73 14.37 -20.42
CA ALA A 113 -10.00 14.22 -21.10
C ALA A 113 -10.69 15.58 -21.34
N GLU A 114 -10.67 16.47 -20.36
CA GLU A 114 -11.23 17.82 -20.50
C GLU A 114 -10.45 18.64 -21.54
N ILE A 115 -9.12 18.63 -21.46
CA ILE A 115 -8.24 19.33 -22.41
C ILE A 115 -8.42 18.76 -23.83
N SER A 116 -8.48 17.44 -23.97
CA SER A 116 -8.69 16.81 -25.27
C SER A 116 -10.06 17.14 -25.88
N SER A 117 -11.09 17.35 -25.04
CA SER A 117 -12.40 17.81 -25.49
C SER A 117 -12.33 19.26 -25.96
N ALA A 118 -11.67 20.13 -25.20
CA ALA A 118 -11.49 21.55 -25.54
C ALA A 118 -10.58 21.77 -26.77
N LEU A 119 -9.71 20.82 -27.12
CA LEU A 119 -8.89 20.87 -28.33
C LEU A 119 -9.59 20.27 -29.57
N SER A 120 -10.82 19.74 -29.43
CA SER A 120 -11.48 19.00 -30.52
C SER A 120 -11.86 19.87 -31.72
N ASP A 121 -12.12 21.16 -31.50
CA ASP A 121 -12.40 22.17 -32.52
C ASP A 121 -11.15 22.99 -32.93
N GLY A 122 -9.99 22.65 -32.35
CA GLY A 122 -8.71 23.31 -32.59
C GLY A 122 -8.51 24.65 -31.88
N VAL A 123 -9.46 25.12 -31.08
CA VAL A 123 -9.36 26.42 -30.40
C VAL A 123 -9.90 26.34 -28.98
N ILE A 124 -9.04 26.49 -27.98
CA ILE A 124 -9.48 26.58 -26.57
C ILE A 124 -10.13 27.95 -26.34
N THR A 125 -11.44 27.95 -26.09
CA THR A 125 -12.20 29.16 -25.75
C THR A 125 -11.87 29.68 -24.35
N SER A 126 -12.24 30.93 -24.04
CA SER A 126 -12.07 31.51 -22.69
C SER A 126 -12.79 30.69 -21.60
N ASP A 127 -13.98 30.18 -21.93
CA ASP A 127 -14.82 29.42 -20.99
C ASP A 127 -14.23 28.04 -20.72
N GLU A 128 -13.68 27.37 -21.74
CA GLU A 128 -12.96 26.11 -21.58
C GLU A 128 -11.67 26.27 -20.81
N ARG A 129 -10.94 27.37 -21.06
CA ARG A 129 -9.73 27.68 -20.29
C ARG A 129 -10.03 27.86 -18.81
N GLN A 130 -11.15 28.51 -18.48
CA GLN A 130 -11.60 28.65 -17.10
C GLN A 130 -12.00 27.31 -16.48
N LYS A 131 -12.71 26.44 -17.22
CA LYS A 131 -13.04 25.08 -16.75
C LYS A 131 -11.82 24.22 -16.49
N ILE A 132 -10.84 24.26 -17.39
CA ILE A 132 -9.58 23.52 -17.24
C ILE A 132 -8.83 24.01 -15.99
N ASP A 133 -8.79 25.32 -15.74
CA ASP A 133 -8.14 25.87 -14.55
C ASP A 133 -8.88 25.52 -13.25
N ASP A 134 -10.22 25.60 -13.22
CA ASP A 134 -11.02 25.14 -12.07
C ASP A 134 -10.77 23.66 -11.79
N LEU A 135 -10.82 22.80 -12.82
CA LEU A 135 -10.59 21.38 -12.67
C LEU A 135 -9.17 21.08 -12.20
N ARG A 136 -8.17 21.78 -12.75
CA ARG A 136 -6.76 21.68 -12.32
C ARG A 136 -6.61 22.02 -10.83
N GLN A 137 -7.20 23.13 -10.37
CA GLN A 137 -7.17 23.53 -8.98
C GLN A 137 -7.87 22.51 -8.07
N ARG A 138 -9.04 22.02 -8.47
CA ARG A 138 -9.79 20.99 -7.72
C ARG A 138 -9.06 19.65 -7.61
N LEU A 139 -8.27 19.29 -8.63
CA LEU A 139 -7.47 18.07 -8.64
C LEU A 139 -6.09 18.26 -7.99
N ASN A 140 -5.76 19.48 -7.56
CA ASN A 140 -4.45 19.88 -7.02
C ASN A 140 -3.31 19.53 -7.99
N ILE A 141 -3.49 19.84 -9.28
CA ILE A 141 -2.48 19.66 -10.33
C ILE A 141 -1.74 20.99 -10.55
N SER A 142 -0.42 20.93 -10.69
CA SER A 142 0.39 22.12 -10.94
C SER A 142 0.05 22.76 -12.30
N GLU A 143 0.24 24.08 -12.42
CA GLU A 143 0.07 24.75 -13.72
C GLU A 143 1.06 24.21 -14.76
N GLU A 144 2.29 23.90 -14.33
CA GLU A 144 3.32 23.29 -15.17
C GLU A 144 2.91 21.93 -15.74
N ASP A 145 2.35 21.04 -14.91
CA ASP A 145 1.83 19.75 -15.37
C ASP A 145 0.68 19.91 -16.37
N ALA A 146 -0.22 20.87 -16.13
CA ALA A 146 -1.34 21.14 -17.03
C ALA A 146 -0.86 21.67 -18.39
N LEU A 147 0.09 22.60 -18.40
CA LEU A 147 0.70 23.13 -19.62
C LEU A 147 1.47 22.05 -20.40
N ALA A 148 2.15 21.14 -19.69
CA ALA A 148 2.81 19.99 -20.31
C ALA A 148 1.79 19.08 -21.02
N ILE A 149 0.63 18.82 -20.40
CA ILE A 149 -0.45 18.04 -21.01
C ILE A 149 -1.03 18.74 -22.24
N ILE A 150 -1.32 20.04 -22.17
CA ILE A 150 -1.85 20.82 -23.30
C ILE A 150 -0.88 20.77 -24.48
N SER A 151 0.38 21.13 -24.26
CA SER A 151 1.40 21.15 -25.32
C SER A 151 1.67 19.76 -25.93
N TYR A 152 1.57 18.70 -25.13
CA TYR A 152 1.66 17.32 -25.62
C TYR A 152 0.46 16.97 -26.53
N LEU A 153 -0.76 17.34 -26.14
CA LEU A 153 -1.98 17.05 -26.90
C LEU A 153 -2.08 17.89 -28.19
N GLU A 154 -1.71 19.17 -28.16
CA GLU A 154 -1.64 20.04 -29.35
C GLU A 154 -0.74 19.44 -30.43
N ARG A 155 0.49 19.04 -30.08
CA ARG A 155 1.44 18.38 -31.00
C ARG A 155 0.92 17.06 -31.58
N ARG A 156 0.00 16.39 -30.87
CA ARG A 156 -0.60 15.14 -31.32
C ARG A 156 -1.77 15.39 -32.27
N SER A 157 -2.47 16.51 -32.11
CA SER A 157 -3.55 16.96 -33.02
C SER A 157 -2.98 17.35 -34.38
N ASP A 158 -1.90 18.16 -34.41
CA ASP A 158 -1.25 18.64 -35.64
C ASP A 158 -0.67 17.55 -36.56
N LYS A 159 -0.50 16.32 -36.04
CA LYS A 159 0.03 15.18 -36.79
C LYS A 159 -1.05 14.29 -37.44
N LYS A 160 -2.33 14.54 -37.17
CA LYS A 160 -3.45 13.81 -37.77
C LYS A 160 -4.00 14.56 -38.98
#